data_AF-A0A392PBN7-F1
#
_entry.id   AF-A0A392PBN7-F1
#
_cell.length_a   1.000
_cell.length_b   1.000
_cell.length_c   1.000
_cell.angle_alpha   90.00
_cell.angle_beta   90.00
_cell.angle_gamma   90.00
#
_symmetry.space_group_name_H-M   'P 1'
#
loop_
_entity.id
_entity.type
_entity.pdbx_description
1 polymer ?
#
loop_
_entity_poly.entity_id
_entity_poly.type
_entity_poly.pdbx_seq_one_letter_code
_entity_poly.pdbx_strand_id
1 'polypeptide(L)' 'DSRRKFIWEEMSYLERWWRDPSTTDVMKDTFINLVQNGQLEIVGGGWVMNDEANSHYYAIIEQIIMPDIWWLIVEL' A
#
# COMPACT_ATOMS: atom_id res chain seq x y z
N ASP A 1 20.11 -4.79 1.22
CA ASP A 1 20.35 -6.25 1.11
C ASP A 1 19.26 -6.82 0.21
N SER A 2 19.63 -7.30 -0.98
CA SER A 2 18.69 -7.78 -2.02
C SER A 2 17.94 -9.06 -1.63
N ARG A 3 18.41 -9.77 -0.60
CA ARG A 3 17.78 -11.00 -0.12
C ARG A 3 16.65 -10.73 0.87
N ARG A 4 16.54 -9.50 1.39
CA ARG A 4 15.50 -9.14 2.34
C ARG A 4 14.19 -8.90 1.61
N LYS A 5 13.12 -9.39 2.23
CA LYS A 5 11.74 -9.23 1.81
C LYS A 5 10.96 -8.53 2.91
N PHE A 6 9.98 -7.73 2.53
CA PHE A 6 9.05 -7.08 3.43
C PHE A 6 7.65 -7.09 2.81
N ILE A 7 6.63 -7.20 3.65
CA ILE A 7 5.23 -7.11 3.24
C ILE A 7 4.60 -5.85 3.84
N TRP A 8 3.80 -5.15 3.06
CA TRP A 8 3.05 -3.97 3.50
C TRP A 8 1.55 -4.20 3.30
N GLU A 9 0.73 -3.88 4.29
CA GLU A 9 -0.70 -4.18 4.27
C GLU A 9 -1.55 -2.91 4.20
N GLU A 10 -1.38 -1.99 5.16
CA GLU A 10 -2.28 -0.85 5.32
C GLU A 10 -2.05 0.26 4.28
N MET A 11 -2.98 0.43 3.33
CA MET A 11 -2.86 1.45 2.29
C MET A 11 -3.03 2.87 2.80
N SER A 12 -3.76 3.07 3.90
CA SER A 12 -3.98 4.41 4.48
C SER A 12 -2.66 5.12 4.84
N TYR A 13 -1.72 4.41 5.46
CA TYR A 13 -0.40 4.95 5.78
C TYR A 13 0.48 5.11 4.54
N LEU A 14 0.39 4.18 3.59
CA LEU A 14 1.14 4.28 2.34
C LEU A 14 0.71 5.51 1.54
N GLU A 15 -0.60 5.76 1.43
CA GLU A 15 -1.14 6.91 0.73
C GLU A 15 -0.72 8.22 1.40
N ARG A 16 -0.80 8.26 2.74
CA ARG A 16 -0.33 9.40 3.52
C ARG A 16 1.15 9.69 3.27
N TRP A 17 2.00 8.65 3.29
CA TRP A 17 3.42 8.78 2.99
C TRP A 17 3.68 9.26 1.55
N TRP A 18 2.92 8.73 0.58
CA TRP A 18 3.06 9.11 -0.83
C TRP A 18 2.72 10.58 -1.10
N ARG A 19 1.72 11.10 -0.39
CA ARG A 19 1.26 12.49 -0.48
C ARG A 19 2.04 13.45 0.41
N ASP A 20 2.88 12.95 1.30
CA ASP A 20 3.67 13.79 2.20
C ASP A 20 4.66 14.66 1.41
N PRO A 21 4.66 16.00 1.58
CA PRO A 21 5.58 16.89 0.87
C PRO A 21 7.06 16.63 1.16
N SER A 22 7.38 15.96 2.27
CA SER A 22 8.75 15.56 2.61
C SER A 22 9.21 14.31 1.85
N THR A 23 8.28 13.53 1.27
CA THR A 23 8.61 12.35 0.47
C THR A 23 9.05 12.78 -0.93
N THR A 24 10.35 12.68 -1.17
CA THR A 24 10.97 13.06 -2.45
C THR A 24 10.69 12.04 -3.56
N ASP A 25 10.80 12.46 -4.82
CA ASP A 25 10.64 11.58 -5.98
C ASP A 25 11.64 10.42 -5.96
N VAL A 26 12.88 10.66 -5.50
CA VAL A 26 13.90 9.60 -5.34
C VAL A 26 13.44 8.51 -4.37
N MET A 27 12.72 8.87 -3.30
CA MET A 27 12.18 7.90 -2.35
C MET A 27 11.04 7.10 -2.97
N LYS A 28 10.17 7.75 -3.76
CA LYS A 28 9.09 7.10 -4.50
C LYS A 28 9.64 6.14 -5.56
N ASP A 29 10.64 6.55 -6.32
CA ASP A 29 11.33 5.70 -7.30
C ASP A 29 12.01 4.50 -6.62
N THR A 30 12.63 4.71 -5.47
CA THR A 30 13.23 3.61 -4.69
C THR A 30 12.16 2.62 -4.25
N PHE A 31 11.02 3.12 -3.78
CA PHE A 31 9.88 2.28 -3.40
C PHE A 31 9.36 1.46 -4.58
N ILE A 32 9.12 2.10 -5.74
CA ILE A 32 8.69 1.42 -6.97
C ILE A 32 9.70 0.33 -7.35
N ASN A 33 10.99 0.63 -7.33
CA ASN A 33 12.04 -0.37 -7.62
C ASN A 33 12.03 -1.54 -6.63
N LEU A 34 11.76 -1.31 -5.35
CA LEU A 34 11.65 -2.38 -4.36
C LEU A 34 10.43 -3.28 -4.62
N VAL A 35 9.31 -2.69 -5.08
CA VAL A 35 8.12 -3.43 -5.48
C VAL A 35 8.37 -4.24 -6.75
N GLN A 36 8.92 -3.62 -7.80
CA GLN A 36 9.23 -4.28 -9.08
C GLN A 36 10.24 -5.43 -8.93
N ASN A 37 11.23 -5.26 -8.05
CA ASN A 37 12.20 -6.32 -7.74
C ASN A 37 11.67 -7.36 -6.73
N GLY A 38 10.41 -7.23 -6.32
CA GLY A 38 9.72 -8.13 -5.38
C GLY A 38 10.34 -8.15 -3.98
N GLN A 39 11.12 -7.13 -3.60
CA GLN A 39 11.64 -6.99 -2.23
C GLN A 39 10.58 -6.45 -1.28
N LEU A 40 9.66 -5.66 -1.82
CA LEU A 40 8.49 -5.18 -1.12
C LEU A 40 7.25 -5.74 -1.82
N GLU A 41 6.39 -6.41 -1.07
CA GLU A 41 5.12 -6.92 -1.57
C GLU A 41 3.99 -6.23 -0.83
N ILE A 42 2.97 -5.78 -1.55
CA ILE A 42 1.77 -5.23 -0.93
C ILE A 42 0.72 -6.33 -0.88
N VAL A 43 0.21 -6.57 0.33
CA VAL A 43 -0.70 -7.67 0.66
C VAL A 43 -2.01 -7.10 1.19
N GLY A 44 -3.14 -7.78 0.97
CA GLY A 44 -4.47 -7.31 1.39
C GLY A 44 -5.00 -6.15 0.53
N GLY A 45 -4.22 -5.09 0.38
CA GLY A 45 -4.54 -3.93 -0.46
C GLY A 45 -5.70 -3.10 0.05
N GLY A 46 -6.16 -3.34 1.28
CA GLY A 46 -7.20 -2.55 1.93
C GLY A 46 -6.65 -1.27 2.53
N TRP A 47 -7.55 -0.32 2.78
CA TRP A 47 -7.24 0.90 3.53
C TRP A 47 -6.68 0.60 4.94
N VAL A 48 -7.23 -0.43 5.58
CA VAL A 48 -6.85 -0.93 6.92
C VAL A 48 -7.05 -2.44 7.02
N MET A 49 -6.41 -3.06 8.00
CA MET A 49 -6.83 -4.37 8.50
C MET A 49 -8.11 -4.20 9.34
N ASN A 50 -9.27 -4.41 8.72
CA ASN A 50 -10.56 -4.21 9.39
C ASN A 50 -10.80 -5.22 10.53
N ASP A 51 -11.65 -4.83 11.49
CA ASP A 51 -12.18 -5.79 12.47
C ASP A 51 -13.02 -6.85 11.76
N GLU A 52 -12.89 -8.10 12.17
CA GLU A 52 -13.64 -9.23 11.62
C GLU A 52 -14.89 -9.58 12.45
N ALA A 53 -15.03 -9.03 13.66
CA ALA A 53 -16.14 -9.34 14.55
C ALA A 53 -17.34 -8.37 14.41
N ASN A 54 -17.08 -7.06 14.37
CA ASN A 54 -18.13 -6.04 14.45
C ASN A 54 -18.31 -5.24 13.15
N SER A 55 -17.41 -5.38 12.17
CA SER A 55 -17.52 -4.64 10.92
C SER A 55 -18.64 -5.18 10.04
N HIS A 56 -19.50 -4.27 9.58
CA HIS A 56 -20.51 -4.59 8.59
C HIS A 56 -19.83 -4.87 7.24
N TYR A 57 -20.26 -5.91 6.52
CA TYR A 57 -19.65 -6.32 5.24
C TYR A 57 -19.53 -5.18 4.23
N TYR A 58 -20.48 -4.23 4.24
CA TYR A 58 -20.42 -3.04 3.39
C TYR A 58 -19.15 -2.21 3.64
N ALA A 59 -18.81 -1.96 4.91
CA ALA A 59 -17.62 -1.20 5.26
C ALA A 59 -16.33 -1.97 4.92
N ILE A 60 -16.36 -3.30 5.02
CA ILE A 60 -15.24 -4.17 4.62
C ILE A 60 -15.02 -4.08 3.10
N ILE A 61 -16.09 -4.11 2.30
CA ILE A 61 -15.97 -3.98 0.84
C ILE A 61 -15.49 -2.56 0.48
N GLU A 62 -16.06 -1.53 1.10
CA GLU A 62 -15.70 -0.14 0.84
C GLU A 62 -14.20 0.11 1.09
N GLN A 63 -13.67 -0.34 2.23
CA GLN A 63 -12.27 -0.11 2.59
C GLN A 63 -11.28 -0.84 1.66
N ILE A 64 -11.69 -1.97 1.05
CA ILE A 64 -10.89 -2.70 0.06
C ILE A 64 -10.87 -2.00 -1.30
N ILE A 65 -11.98 -1.34 -1.69
CA ILE A 65 -12.09 -0.70 -3.01
C ILE A 65 -11.51 0.72 -3.01
N MET A 66 -11.56 1.43 -1.89
CA MET A 66 -11.18 2.83 -1.75
C MET A 66 -9.72 3.21 -2.14
N PRO A 67 -8.69 2.36 -1.99
CA PRO A 67 -7.31 2.76 -2.28
C PRO A 67 -7.01 3.04 -3.77
N ASP A 68 -7.30 4.26 -4.25
CA ASP A 68 -7.08 4.68 -5.63
C ASP A 68 -5.59 4.74 -6.03
N ILE A 69 -4.71 5.02 -5.06
CA ILE A 69 -3.26 5.18 -5.31
C ILE A 69 -2.58 3.86 -5.69
N TRP A 70 -3.20 2.73 -5.36
CA TRP A 70 -2.70 1.40 -5.69
C TRP A 70 -2.64 1.19 -7.21
N TRP A 71 -3.71 1.51 -7.93
CA TRP A 71 -3.74 1.39 -9.39
C TRP A 71 -2.62 2.17 -10.07
N LEU A 72 -2.27 3.34 -9.53
CA LEU A 72 -1.17 4.17 -10.02
C LEU A 72 0.23 3.56 -9.79
N ILE A 73 0.41 2.76 -8.74
CA ILE A 73 1.71 2.14 -8.42
C ILE A 73 1.91 0.83 -9.19
N VAL A 74 0.84 0.08 -9.46
CA VAL A 74 0.93 -1.26 -10.11
C VAL A 74 1.04 -1.17 -11.64
N GLU A 75 0.60 -0.05 -12.25
CA GLU A 75 0.76 0.19 -13.69
C GLU A 75 2.10 0.82 -14.10
N LEU A 76 2.98 1.16 -13.15
CA LEU A 76 4.31 1.76 -13.38
C LEU A 76 5.46 0.74 -13.24
#